data_AF-A0A973RV28-F1
#
_entry.id   AF-A0A973RV28-F1
#
_cell.length_a   1.000
_cell.length_b   1.000
_cell.length_c   1.000
_cell.angle_alpha   90.00
_cell.angle_beta   90.00
_cell.angle_gamma   90.00
#
_symmetry.space_group_name_H-M   'P 1'
#
loop_
_entity.id
_entity.type
_entity.pdbx_description
1 polymer ?
#
loop_
_entity_poly.entity_id
_entity_poly.type
_entity_poly.pdbx_seq_one_letter_code
_entity_poly.pdbx_strand_id
1 'polypeptide(L)' 'RYERDGAPKPRRRAASVDPDRPEDIWKALDRGEDPTGA' A
#
# COMPACT_ATOMS: atom_id res chain seq x y z
N ARG A 1 -9.58 32.49 5.21
CA ARG A 1 -10.02 31.14 5.65
C ARG A 1 -10.03 30.28 4.39
N TYR A 2 -8.94 29.55 4.12
CA TYR A 2 -8.89 28.67 2.96
C TYR A 2 -9.73 27.45 3.26
N GLU A 3 -10.80 27.26 2.50
CA GLU A 3 -11.48 25.98 2.39
C GLU A 3 -10.48 25.00 1.81
N ARG A 4 -9.86 24.21 2.68
CA ARG A 4 -9.11 23.03 2.25
C ARG A 4 -10.19 22.02 1.91
N ASP A 5 -10.52 21.91 0.63
CA ASP A 5 -11.43 20.89 0.07
C ASP A 5 -11.22 19.55 0.78
N GLY A 6 -12.09 19.31 1.76
CA GLY A 6 -12.04 18.19 2.68
C GLY A 6 -12.70 16.96 2.10
N ALA A 7 -12.69 16.80 0.77
CA ALA A 7 -13.18 15.58 0.16
C ALA A 7 -12.16 14.47 0.47
N PRO A 8 -12.52 13.42 1.23
CA PRO A 8 -11.63 12.29 1.44
C PRO A 8 -11.36 11.66 0.08
N LYS A 9 -10.17 11.92 -0.46
CA LYS A 9 -9.70 11.27 -1.69
C LYS A 9 -9.77 9.77 -1.45
N PRO A 10 -10.47 8.99 -2.29
CA PRO A 10 -10.60 7.56 -2.08
C PRO A 10 -9.20 6.98 -1.99
N ARG A 11 -8.83 6.51 -0.79
CA ARG A 11 -7.58 5.78 -0.56
C ARG A 11 -7.71 4.52 -1.39
N ARG A 12 -7.01 4.49 -2.52
CA ARG A 12 -6.89 3.30 -3.36
C ARG A 12 -6.44 2.17 -2.43
N ARG A 13 -7.25 1.11 -2.30
CA ARG A 13 -6.90 -0.05 -1.47
C ARG A 13 -5.52 -0.53 -1.93
N ALA A 14 -4.60 -0.73 -0.97
CA ALA A 14 -3.31 -1.31 -1.28
C ALA A 14 -3.55 -2.65 -1.97
N ALA A 15 -2.86 -2.89 -3.08
CA ALA A 15 -2.92 -4.18 -3.76
C ALA A 15 -2.36 -5.25 -2.82
N SER A 16 -2.90 -6.47 -2.90
CA SER A 16 -2.33 -7.62 -2.20
C SER A 16 -0.87 -7.80 -2.62
N VAL A 17 0.01 -8.07 -1.66
CA VAL A 17 1.39 -8.44 -1.93
C VAL A 17 1.38 -9.83 -2.58
N ASP A 18 1.95 -9.94 -3.78
CA ASP A 18 2.10 -11.19 -4.50
C ASP A 18 3.47 -11.81 -4.19
N PRO A 19 3.53 -13.00 -3.54
CA PRO A 19 4.78 -13.66 -3.23
C PRO A 19 5.51 -14.23 -4.47
N ASP A 20 4.83 -14.42 -5.60
CA ASP A 20 5.47 -14.85 -6.86
C ASP A 20 6.17 -13.69 -7.59
N ARG A 21 5.94 -12.46 -7.14
CA ARG A 21 6.51 -11.26 -7.75
C ARG A 21 7.65 -10.69 -6.90
N PRO A 22 8.90 -10.71 -7.40
CA PRO A 22 10.04 -10.21 -6.63
C PRO A 22 9.90 -8.73 -6.29
N GLU A 23 9.33 -7.88 -7.15
CA GLU A 23 9.17 -6.46 -6.81
C GLU A 23 8.23 -6.22 -5.63
N ASP A 24 7.21 -7.08 -5.46
CA ASP A 24 6.25 -6.94 -4.37
C ASP A 24 6.83 -7.46 -3.06
N ILE A 25 7.66 -8.52 -3.10
CA ILE A 25 8.45 -9.00 -1.95
C ILE A 25 9.36 -7.89 -1.41
N TRP A 26 10.19 -7.27 -2.25
CA TRP A 26 11.14 -6.25 -1.79
C TRP A 26 10.42 -4.98 -1.31
N LYS A 27 9.28 -4.62 -1.92
CA LYS A 27 8.44 -3.50 -1.44
C LYS A 27 7.75 -3.79 -0.12
N ALA A 28 7.33 -5.04 0.12
CA ALA A 28 6.73 -5.44 1.39
C ALA A 28 7.78 -5.37 2.51
N LEU A 29 8.98 -5.91 2.27
CA LEU A 29 10.11 -5.84 3.20
C LEU A 29 10.50 -4.39 3.54
N ASP A 30 10.52 -3.50 2.55
CA ASP A 30 10.79 -2.07 2.75
C ASP A 30 9.70 -1.37 3.60
N ARG A 31 8.45 -1.82 3.49
CA ARG A 31 7.33 -1.34 4.31
C ARG A 31 7.26 -2.03 5.68
N GLY A 32 7.99 -3.12 5.90
CA GLY A 32 7.86 -3.98 7.07
C GLY A 32 6.58 -4.83 7.08
N GLU A 33 5.93 -5.02 5.93
CA GLU A 33 4.85 -5.99 5.75
C GLU A 33 5.43 -7.39 5.54
N ASP A 34 4.75 -8.42 6.02
CA ASP A 34 5.15 -9.82 5.79
C ASP A 34 4.82 -10.24 4.35
N PRO A 35 5.82 -10.50 3.49
CA PRO A 35 5.57 -10.89 2.11
C PRO A 35 5.00 -12.31 1.97
N THR A 36 5.02 -13.12 3.04
CA THR A 36 4.50 -14.49 3.03
C THR A 36 2.98 -14.59 3.25
N GLY A 37 2.30 -13.49 3.61
CA GLY A 37 0.83 -13.45 3.70
C GLY A 37 0.24 -14.37 4.77
N ALA A 38 0.99 -14.66 5.83
CA ALA A 38 0.54 -15.47 6.97
C ALA A 38 -0.47 -14.73 7.88
#